data_AF-A0AAU4RF84-F1
#
_entry.id   AF-A0AAU4RF84-F1
#
_cell.length_a   1.000
_cell.length_b   1.000
_cell.length_c   1.000
_cell.angle_alpha   90.00
_cell.angle_beta   90.00
_cell.angle_gamma   90.00
#
_symmetry.space_group_name_H-M   'P 1'
#
loop_
_entity.id
_entity.type
_entity.pdbx_description
1 polymer ?
#
loop_
_entity_poly.entity_id
_entity_poly.type
_entity_poly.pdbx_seq_one_letter_code
_entity_poly.pdbx_strand_id
1 'polypeptide(L)'
;MPDDMDRLAADQEESDSLMMRAVAEVSERRGVDYDPPHPLDGLDTESLASFNLKQFRTALGVSQQQIADRLAEHRAAGHHDVRLSQTQIAKIERGERPWRLNELVAIAVALGVELGEFLKGQPATGDAGMQVMAAKLRYQNAEANEEDAREALRAAVRRTHEAANALLKVAARHEIMDQEVVNILTHRGMRQYWVEDAEKEAEPSSSTLEERQNWAGQFMAEEWHRLVEEETGHPPTEEENGQWKGMSK
;
A
#
# COMPACT_ATOMS: atom_id res chain seq x y z
N MET A 1 -25.45 -18.71 31.39
CA MET A 1 -24.16 -18.40 30.75
C MET A 1 -23.86 -19.31 29.56
N PRO A 2 -24.14 -20.63 29.57
CA PRO A 2 -24.13 -21.44 28.34
C PRO A 2 -25.26 -21.07 27.35
N ASP A 3 -26.47 -20.80 27.87
CA ASP A 3 -27.67 -20.51 27.04
C ASP A 3 -27.59 -19.26 26.15
N ASP A 4 -26.75 -18.28 26.48
CA ASP A 4 -26.66 -17.03 25.69
C ASP A 4 -25.79 -17.20 24.45
N MET A 5 -24.80 -18.11 24.48
CA MET A 5 -23.96 -18.41 23.32
C MET A 5 -24.73 -19.24 22.28
N ASP A 6 -25.55 -20.18 22.73
CA ASP A 6 -26.37 -21.01 21.84
C ASP A 6 -27.46 -20.18 21.14
N ARG A 7 -28.02 -19.19 21.83
CA ARG A 7 -28.95 -18.22 21.22
C ARG A 7 -28.28 -17.34 20.15
N LEU A 8 -27.08 -16.83 20.44
CA LEU A 8 -26.34 -16.03 19.45
C LEU A 8 -25.97 -16.85 18.21
N ALA A 9 -25.59 -18.13 18.39
CA ALA A 9 -25.32 -19.01 17.26
C ALA A 9 -26.57 -19.27 16.40
N ALA A 10 -27.72 -19.53 17.03
CA ALA A 10 -29.00 -19.75 16.34
C ALA A 10 -29.48 -18.50 15.59
N ASP A 11 -29.40 -17.32 16.20
CA ASP A 11 -29.75 -16.05 15.57
C ASP A 11 -28.83 -15.76 14.37
N GLN A 12 -27.56 -16.15 14.46
CA GLN A 12 -26.59 -15.99 13.39
C GLN A 12 -26.86 -16.96 12.22
N GLU A 13 -27.20 -18.22 12.51
CA GLU A 13 -27.64 -19.17 11.47
C GLU A 13 -28.93 -18.71 10.76
N GLU A 14 -29.90 -18.17 11.50
CA GLU A 14 -31.14 -17.65 10.91
C GLU A 14 -30.88 -16.41 10.04
N SER A 15 -30.01 -15.50 10.50
CA SER A 15 -29.57 -14.33 9.73
C SER A 15 -28.85 -14.73 8.44
N ASP A 16 -27.89 -15.66 8.50
CA ASP A 16 -27.15 -16.14 7.32
C ASP A 16 -28.07 -16.85 6.33
N SER A 17 -29.05 -17.63 6.82
CA SER A 17 -30.08 -18.29 6.01
C SER A 17 -30.99 -17.29 5.29
N LEU A 18 -31.42 -16.23 5.99
CA LEU A 18 -32.21 -15.14 5.40
C LEU A 18 -31.42 -14.37 4.35
N MET A 19 -30.14 -14.09 4.62
CA MET A 19 -29.26 -13.41 3.68
C MET A 19 -29.07 -14.25 2.40
N MET A 20 -28.83 -15.55 2.54
CA MET A 20 -28.70 -16.48 1.41
C MET A 20 -29.98 -16.57 0.56
N ARG A 21 -31.17 -16.60 1.18
CA ARG A 21 -32.44 -16.58 0.45
C ARG A 21 -32.69 -15.28 -0.29
N ALA A 22 -32.46 -14.13 0.36
CA ALA A 22 -32.65 -12.83 -0.26
C ALA A 22 -31.70 -12.63 -1.47
N VAL A 23 -30.46 -13.09 -1.33
CA VAL A 23 -29.46 -13.07 -2.39
C VAL A 23 -29.85 -13.98 -3.56
N ALA A 24 -30.34 -15.20 -3.29
CA ALA A 24 -30.84 -16.10 -4.33
C ALA A 24 -32.04 -15.52 -5.09
N GLU A 25 -32.99 -14.88 -4.40
CA GLU A 25 -34.15 -14.23 -5.04
C GLU A 25 -33.73 -13.05 -5.93
N VAL A 26 -32.73 -12.26 -5.51
CA VAL A 26 -32.20 -11.14 -6.30
C VAL A 26 -31.45 -11.65 -7.55
N SER A 27 -30.71 -12.74 -7.43
CA SER A 27 -30.03 -13.42 -8.53
C SER A 27 -31.02 -13.90 -9.59
N GLU A 28 -32.06 -14.62 -9.16
CA GLU A 28 -33.10 -15.16 -10.02
C GLU A 28 -33.85 -14.03 -10.76
N ARG A 29 -34.15 -12.92 -10.05
CA ARG A 29 -34.79 -11.73 -10.66
C ARG A 29 -33.92 -11.03 -11.72
N ARG A 30 -32.60 -11.07 -11.58
CA ARG A 30 -31.69 -10.37 -12.50
C ARG A 30 -31.23 -11.25 -13.66
N GLY A 31 -31.53 -12.55 -13.65
CA GLY A 31 -31.03 -13.49 -14.66
C GLY A 31 -29.51 -13.58 -14.69
N VAL A 32 -28.86 -13.21 -13.59
CA VAL A 32 -27.41 -13.31 -13.40
C VAL A 32 -27.22 -14.42 -12.38
N ASP A 33 -26.64 -15.54 -12.80
CA ASP A 33 -26.21 -16.60 -11.90
C ASP A 33 -25.33 -15.95 -10.82
N TYR A 34 -25.83 -15.88 -9.59
CA TYR A 34 -25.08 -15.36 -8.47
C TYR A 34 -24.09 -16.43 -8.09
N ASP A 35 -22.90 -16.30 -8.67
CA ASP A 35 -21.72 -16.94 -8.12
C ASP A 35 -21.39 -16.16 -6.84
N PRO A 36 -21.58 -16.74 -5.63
CA PRO A 36 -21.20 -16.06 -4.41
C PRO A 36 -19.75 -15.60 -4.53
N PRO A 37 -19.42 -14.36 -4.12
CA PRO A 37 -18.06 -13.85 -4.28
C PRO A 37 -17.12 -14.87 -3.66
N HIS A 38 -16.22 -15.40 -4.49
CA HIS A 38 -15.34 -16.47 -4.08
C HIS A 38 -14.58 -15.96 -2.84
N PRO A 39 -14.30 -16.78 -1.81
CA PRO A 39 -13.55 -16.31 -0.64
C PRO A 39 -12.16 -15.74 -0.97
N LEU A 40 -11.70 -15.97 -2.20
CA LEU A 40 -10.46 -15.47 -2.79
C LEU A 40 -10.67 -14.29 -3.76
N ASP A 41 -11.89 -13.81 -3.95
CA ASP A 41 -12.18 -12.62 -4.74
C ASP A 41 -11.46 -11.40 -4.14
N GLY A 42 -10.73 -10.68 -4.99
CA GLY A 42 -9.89 -9.56 -4.59
C GLY A 42 -8.45 -9.92 -4.25
N LEU A 43 -8.09 -11.22 -4.23
CA LEU A 43 -6.68 -11.59 -4.34
C LEU A 43 -6.20 -11.38 -5.78
N ASP A 44 -4.96 -10.93 -5.93
CA ASP A 44 -4.33 -10.92 -7.24
C ASP A 44 -4.20 -12.37 -7.77
N THR A 45 -4.18 -12.50 -9.09
CA THR A 45 -4.11 -13.81 -9.76
C THR A 45 -2.88 -14.64 -9.35
N GLU A 46 -1.78 -14.01 -8.95
CA GLU A 46 -0.57 -14.72 -8.52
C GLU A 46 -0.73 -15.30 -7.11
N SER A 47 -1.31 -14.54 -6.18
CA SER A 47 -1.71 -15.01 -4.85
C SER A 47 -2.66 -16.20 -4.94
N LEU A 48 -3.66 -16.12 -5.82
CA LEU A 48 -4.62 -17.20 -6.08
C LEU A 48 -3.92 -18.45 -6.63
N ALA A 49 -3.07 -18.30 -7.64
CA ALA A 49 -2.30 -19.40 -8.22
C ALA A 49 -1.38 -20.07 -7.19
N SER A 50 -0.74 -19.29 -6.31
CA SER A 50 0.14 -19.78 -5.26
C SER A 50 -0.62 -20.59 -4.20
N PHE A 51 -1.82 -20.12 -3.84
CA PHE A 51 -2.72 -20.83 -2.95
C PHE A 51 -3.20 -22.15 -3.57
N ASN A 52 -3.69 -22.10 -4.81
CA ASN A 52 -4.18 -23.26 -5.54
C ASN A 52 -3.08 -24.29 -5.77
N LEU A 53 -1.84 -23.87 -6.06
CA LEU A 53 -0.68 -24.77 -6.15
C LEU A 53 -0.55 -25.65 -4.91
N LYS A 54 -0.56 -25.03 -3.72
CA LYS A 54 -0.44 -25.74 -2.45
C LYS A 54 -1.62 -26.70 -2.23
N GLN A 55 -2.83 -26.27 -2.59
CA GLN A 55 -4.04 -27.08 -2.45
C GLN A 55 -4.01 -28.31 -3.36
N PHE A 56 -3.83 -28.14 -4.68
CA PHE A 56 -3.74 -29.24 -5.64
C PHE A 56 -2.61 -30.20 -5.29
N ARG A 57 -1.44 -29.66 -4.94
CA ARG A 57 -0.31 -30.48 -4.51
C ARG A 57 -0.66 -31.36 -3.31
N THR A 58 -1.30 -30.78 -2.28
CA THR A 58 -1.67 -31.50 -1.05
C THR A 58 -2.76 -32.53 -1.32
N ALA A 59 -3.78 -32.18 -2.12
CA ALA A 59 -4.86 -33.09 -2.51
C ALA A 59 -4.35 -34.30 -3.32
N LEU A 60 -3.35 -34.10 -4.18
CA LEU A 60 -2.72 -35.15 -4.96
C LEU A 60 -1.67 -35.96 -4.16
N GLY A 61 -1.37 -35.59 -2.92
CA GLY A 61 -0.32 -36.23 -2.11
C GLY A 61 1.08 -36.06 -2.70
N VAL A 62 1.32 -34.98 -3.44
CA VAL A 62 2.59 -34.71 -4.12
C VAL A 62 3.45 -33.77 -3.25
N SER A 63 4.76 -33.99 -3.21
CA SER A 63 5.72 -33.09 -2.56
C SER A 63 6.24 -32.04 -3.54
N GLN A 64 6.79 -30.93 -3.03
CA GLN A 64 7.39 -29.89 -3.88
C GLN A 64 8.55 -30.45 -4.73
N GLN A 65 9.32 -31.41 -4.20
CA GLN A 65 10.38 -32.08 -4.95
C GLN A 65 9.81 -32.90 -6.11
N GLN A 66 8.73 -33.65 -5.87
CA GLN A 66 8.08 -34.42 -6.93
C GLN A 66 7.51 -33.53 -8.05
N ILE A 67 7.04 -32.31 -7.75
CA ILE A 67 6.68 -31.35 -8.80
C ILE A 67 7.91 -30.94 -9.62
N ALA A 68 9.04 -30.64 -8.97
CA ALA A 68 10.29 -30.31 -9.66
C ALA A 68 10.77 -31.46 -10.56
N ASP A 69 10.65 -32.70 -10.07
CA ASP A 69 11.03 -33.90 -10.83
C ASP A 69 10.13 -34.08 -12.06
N ARG A 70 8.80 -33.94 -11.91
CA ARG A 70 7.85 -33.99 -13.04
C ARG A 70 8.11 -32.90 -14.07
N LEU A 71 8.42 -31.67 -13.64
CA LEU A 71 8.81 -30.60 -14.56
C LEU A 71 10.07 -30.96 -15.36
N ALA A 72 11.04 -31.62 -14.72
CA ALA A 72 12.25 -32.08 -15.41
C ALA A 72 11.93 -33.18 -16.45
N GLU A 73 11.01 -34.09 -16.13
CA GLU A 73 10.52 -35.14 -17.05
C GLU A 73 9.77 -34.55 -18.25
N HIS A 74 8.81 -33.65 -18.02
CA HIS A 74 8.06 -32.99 -19.11
C HIS A 74 8.97 -32.14 -20.00
N ARG A 75 9.98 -31.49 -19.43
CA ARG A 75 11.02 -30.79 -20.18
C ARG A 75 11.83 -31.75 -21.06
N ALA A 76 12.22 -32.91 -20.53
CA ALA A 76 12.95 -33.92 -21.30
C ALA A 76 12.12 -34.47 -22.47
N ALA A 77 10.80 -34.53 -22.32
CA ALA A 77 9.85 -34.87 -23.38
C ALA A 77 9.56 -33.70 -24.35
N GLY A 78 10.12 -32.52 -24.12
CA GLY A 78 9.97 -31.36 -25.01
C GLY A 78 8.66 -30.58 -24.85
N HIS A 79 7.92 -30.77 -23.74
CA HIS A 79 6.66 -30.06 -23.51
C HIS A 79 6.86 -28.58 -23.12
N HIS A 80 7.95 -28.25 -22.43
CA HIS A 80 8.31 -26.88 -22.01
C HIS A 80 9.81 -26.78 -21.69
N ASP A 81 10.36 -25.57 -21.57
CA ASP A 81 11.77 -25.34 -21.16
C ASP A 81 11.93 -24.81 -19.70
N VAL A 82 10.83 -24.80 -18.93
CA VAL A 82 10.85 -24.35 -17.54
C VAL A 82 11.71 -25.27 -16.66
N ARG A 83 12.54 -24.67 -15.81
CA ARG A 83 13.35 -25.35 -14.78
C ARG A 83 13.06 -24.71 -13.43
N LEU A 84 12.46 -25.47 -12.52
CA LEU A 84 12.19 -25.04 -11.15
C LEU A 84 12.72 -26.09 -10.16
N SER A 85 13.48 -25.64 -9.17
CA SER A 85 13.88 -26.45 -8.02
C SER A 85 12.77 -26.49 -6.97
N GLN A 86 12.84 -27.47 -6.06
CA GLN A 86 11.96 -27.55 -4.88
C GLN A 86 11.91 -26.22 -4.11
N THR A 87 13.06 -25.58 -3.89
CA THR A 87 13.14 -24.30 -3.16
C THR A 87 12.43 -23.17 -3.90
N GLN A 88 12.47 -23.15 -5.23
CA GLN A 88 11.74 -22.14 -6.02
C GLN A 88 10.23 -22.36 -5.92
N ILE A 89 9.77 -23.60 -6.01
CA ILE A 89 8.36 -23.96 -5.83
C ILE A 89 7.88 -23.56 -4.43
N ALA A 90 8.69 -23.81 -3.39
CA ALA A 90 8.39 -23.38 -2.02
C ALA A 90 8.32 -21.86 -1.82
N LYS A 91 9.05 -21.07 -2.63
CA LYS A 91 8.94 -19.61 -2.64
C LYS A 91 7.68 -19.14 -3.36
N ILE A 92 7.33 -19.79 -4.47
CA ILE A 92 6.10 -19.55 -5.21
C ILE A 92 4.88 -19.84 -4.32
N GLU A 93 4.81 -21.01 -3.67
CA GLU A 93 3.70 -21.36 -2.75
C GLU A 93 3.51 -20.37 -1.59
N ARG A 94 4.56 -19.62 -1.21
CA ARG A 94 4.51 -18.60 -0.15
C ARG A 94 4.26 -17.19 -0.66
N GLY A 95 4.18 -16.98 -1.97
CA GLY A 95 4.04 -15.64 -2.57
C GLY A 95 5.33 -14.80 -2.52
N GLU A 96 6.48 -15.37 -2.17
CA GLU A 96 7.76 -14.64 -2.13
C GLU A 96 8.40 -14.47 -3.52
N ARG A 97 7.93 -15.23 -4.50
CA ARG A 97 8.43 -15.20 -5.88
C ARG A 97 7.23 -15.04 -6.82
N PRO A 98 7.24 -14.02 -7.71
CA PRO A 98 6.15 -13.82 -8.65
C PRO A 98 6.11 -14.93 -9.69
N TRP A 99 4.91 -15.19 -10.22
CA TRP A 99 4.70 -16.19 -11.26
C TRP A 99 5.15 -15.69 -12.63
N ARG A 100 5.76 -16.58 -13.42
CA ARG A 100 5.85 -16.39 -14.87
C ARG A 100 4.78 -17.22 -15.55
N LEU A 101 4.16 -16.71 -16.61
CA LEU A 101 3.08 -17.42 -17.32
C LEU A 101 3.51 -18.82 -17.81
N ASN A 102 4.73 -18.96 -18.31
CA ASN A 102 5.26 -20.26 -18.72
C ASN A 102 5.46 -21.22 -17.54
N GLU A 103 5.88 -20.72 -16.37
CA GLU A 103 5.99 -21.51 -15.13
C GLU A 103 4.63 -22.00 -14.65
N LEU A 104 3.61 -21.13 -14.72
CA LEU A 104 2.22 -21.43 -14.38
C LEU A 104 1.66 -22.57 -15.24
N VAL A 105 1.79 -22.45 -16.57
CA VAL A 105 1.36 -23.48 -17.53
C VAL A 105 2.11 -24.80 -17.28
N ALA A 106 3.43 -24.74 -17.10
CA ALA A 106 4.25 -25.94 -16.89
C ALA A 106 3.88 -26.67 -15.59
N ILE A 107 3.62 -25.93 -14.50
CA ILE A 107 3.19 -26.51 -13.23
C ILE A 107 1.79 -27.12 -13.35
N ALA A 108 0.84 -26.44 -14.01
CA ALA A 108 -0.50 -26.99 -14.25
C ALA A 108 -0.44 -28.34 -15.00
N VAL A 109 0.38 -28.40 -16.06
CA VAL A 109 0.63 -29.64 -16.82
C VAL A 109 1.28 -30.73 -15.95
N ALA A 110 2.30 -30.40 -15.15
CA ALA A 110 2.98 -31.35 -14.27
C ALA A 110 2.08 -31.91 -13.14
N LEU A 111 1.06 -31.14 -12.75
CA LEU A 111 0.03 -31.57 -11.79
C LEU A 111 -1.13 -32.32 -12.47
N GLY A 112 -1.23 -32.27 -13.80
CA GLY A 112 -2.34 -32.85 -14.55
C GLY A 112 -3.66 -32.09 -14.34
N VAL A 113 -3.59 -30.79 -14.06
CA VAL A 113 -4.74 -29.92 -13.81
C VAL A 113 -4.90 -28.97 -14.99
N GLU A 114 -6.15 -28.73 -15.42
CA GLU A 114 -6.41 -27.74 -16.47
C GLU A 114 -5.99 -26.34 -15.98
N LEU A 115 -5.37 -25.54 -16.84
CA LEU A 115 -4.97 -24.17 -16.46
C LEU A 115 -6.16 -23.33 -15.96
N GLY A 116 -7.34 -23.50 -16.58
CA GLY A 116 -8.56 -22.84 -16.14
C GLY A 116 -8.97 -23.24 -14.72
N GLU A 117 -8.86 -24.53 -14.37
CA GLU A 117 -9.12 -25.01 -13.01
C GLU A 117 -8.04 -24.57 -12.02
N PHE A 118 -6.79 -24.46 -12.47
CA PHE A 118 -5.68 -23.99 -11.63
C PHE A 118 -5.84 -22.53 -11.21
N LEU A 119 -6.49 -21.72 -12.05
CA LEU A 119 -6.77 -20.30 -11.80
C LEU A 119 -8.16 -20.05 -11.21
N LYS A 120 -9.09 -20.99 -11.32
CA LYS A 120 -10.35 -20.93 -10.60
C LYS A 120 -10.06 -21.26 -9.14
N GLY A 121 -10.44 -20.38 -8.22
CA GLY A 121 -10.56 -20.81 -6.83
C GLY A 121 -11.57 -21.96 -6.82
N GLN A 122 -11.16 -23.17 -6.41
CA GLN A 122 -12.17 -24.15 -6.07
C GLN A 122 -12.76 -23.70 -4.73
N PRO A 123 -14.07 -23.44 -4.65
CA PRO A 123 -14.69 -23.24 -3.36
C PRO A 123 -14.55 -24.58 -2.62
N ALA A 124 -13.56 -24.68 -1.73
CA ALA A 124 -13.55 -25.77 -0.77
C ALA A 124 -14.82 -25.58 0.05
N THR A 125 -15.83 -26.37 -0.25
CA THR A 125 -17.13 -26.35 0.41
C THR A 125 -16.90 -26.37 1.92
N GLY A 126 -17.15 -25.23 2.58
CA GLY A 126 -17.19 -25.12 4.04
C GLY A 126 -15.86 -25.11 4.80
N ASP A 127 -14.69 -24.97 4.15
CA ASP A 127 -13.45 -24.87 4.93
C ASP A 127 -13.29 -23.46 5.51
N ALA A 128 -13.82 -23.24 6.70
CA ALA A 128 -13.62 -22.01 7.47
C ALA A 128 -12.12 -21.64 7.58
N GLY A 129 -11.22 -22.63 7.57
CA GLY A 129 -9.78 -22.41 7.54
C GLY A 129 -9.31 -21.69 6.27
N MET A 130 -9.93 -21.97 5.12
CA MET A 130 -9.63 -21.30 3.86
C MET A 130 -10.08 -19.84 3.86
N GLN A 131 -11.26 -19.55 4.40
CA GLN A 131 -11.75 -18.18 4.52
C GLN A 131 -10.84 -17.35 5.43
N VAL A 132 -10.40 -17.91 6.57
CA VAL A 132 -9.44 -17.27 7.47
C VAL A 132 -8.10 -17.04 6.79
N MET A 133 -7.59 -18.02 6.03
CA MET A 133 -6.33 -17.88 5.32
C MET A 133 -6.41 -16.81 4.22
N ALA A 134 -7.52 -16.76 3.48
CA ALA A 134 -7.77 -15.72 2.48
C ALA A 134 -7.88 -14.32 3.09
N ALA A 135 -8.59 -14.19 4.22
CA ALA A 135 -8.67 -12.94 4.97
C ALA A 135 -7.29 -12.50 5.49
N LYS A 136 -6.48 -13.44 5.99
CA LYS A 136 -5.11 -13.17 6.43
C LYS A 136 -4.23 -12.66 5.28
N LEU A 137 -4.33 -13.28 4.10
CA LEU A 137 -3.55 -12.86 2.93
C LEU A 137 -3.98 -11.46 2.46
N ARG A 138 -5.28 -11.18 2.43
CA ARG A 138 -5.80 -9.83 2.14
C ARG A 138 -5.30 -8.79 3.14
N TYR A 139 -5.26 -9.13 4.42
CA TYR A 139 -4.71 -8.24 5.45
C TYR A 139 -3.22 -7.97 5.25
N GLN A 140 -2.41 -9.01 4.99
CA GLN A 140 -0.98 -8.87 4.72
C GLN A 140 -0.70 -8.02 3.47
N ASN A 141 -1.47 -8.24 2.39
CA ASN A 141 -1.37 -7.41 1.19
C ASN A 141 -1.75 -5.95 1.47
N ALA A 142 -2.76 -5.71 2.31
CA ALA A 142 -3.14 -4.36 2.72
C ALA A 142 -2.04 -3.67 3.56
N GLU A 143 -1.38 -4.39 4.49
CA GLU A 143 -0.23 -3.85 5.24
C GLU A 143 0.94 -3.49 4.32
N ALA A 144 1.29 -4.36 3.37
CA ALA A 144 2.36 -4.10 2.40
C ALA A 144 2.02 -2.87 1.53
N ASN A 145 0.80 -2.79 1.02
CA ASN A 145 0.32 -1.65 0.25
C ASN A 145 0.35 -0.34 1.07
N GLU A 146 0.05 -0.39 2.36
CA GLU A 146 0.14 0.76 3.24
C GLU A 146 1.60 1.22 3.42
N GLU A 147 2.53 0.29 3.61
CA GLU A 147 3.96 0.61 3.71
C GLU A 147 4.48 1.25 2.42
N ASP A 148 4.16 0.69 1.26
CA ASP A 148 4.51 1.24 -0.05
C ASP A 148 3.92 2.64 -0.24
N ALA A 149 2.65 2.85 0.15
CA ALA A 149 2.00 4.16 0.08
C ALA A 149 2.68 5.19 0.99
N ARG A 150 3.10 4.78 2.20
CA ARG A 150 3.87 5.64 3.12
C ARG A 150 5.24 5.99 2.54
N GLU A 151 5.94 5.04 1.92
CA GLU A 151 7.22 5.32 1.26
C GLU A 151 7.04 6.26 0.06
N ALA A 152 6.04 6.01 -0.79
CA ALA A 152 5.70 6.88 -1.91
C ALA A 152 5.36 8.31 -1.45
N LEU A 153 4.61 8.45 -0.36
CA LEU A 153 4.32 9.75 0.25
C LEU A 153 5.60 10.44 0.74
N ARG A 154 6.48 9.74 1.46
CA ARG A 154 7.77 10.29 1.91
C ARG A 154 8.61 10.76 0.71
N ALA A 155 8.64 9.98 -0.36
CA ALA A 155 9.36 10.34 -1.59
C ALA A 155 8.73 11.54 -2.30
N ALA A 156 7.40 11.65 -2.34
CA ALA A 156 6.70 12.82 -2.88
C ALA A 156 7.00 14.08 -2.05
N VAL A 157 6.92 14.00 -0.72
CA VAL A 157 7.25 15.11 0.18
C VAL A 157 8.70 15.58 -0.01
N ARG A 158 9.66 14.67 -0.15
CA ARG A 158 11.06 15.02 -0.46
C ARG A 158 11.17 15.78 -1.78
N ARG A 159 10.56 15.28 -2.85
CA ARG A 159 10.58 15.94 -4.17
C ARG A 159 9.96 17.34 -4.13
N THR A 160 8.84 17.51 -3.43
CA THR A 160 8.23 18.84 -3.24
C THR A 160 9.15 19.77 -2.47
N HIS A 161 9.83 19.28 -1.42
CA HIS A 161 10.79 20.08 -0.66
C HIS A 161 12.01 20.47 -1.49
N GLU A 162 12.56 19.56 -2.29
CA GLU A 162 13.68 19.84 -3.21
C GLU A 162 13.29 20.87 -4.27
N ALA A 163 12.11 20.74 -4.87
CA ALA A 163 11.60 21.69 -5.85
C ALA A 163 11.34 23.08 -5.24
N ALA A 164 10.76 23.14 -4.04
CA ALA A 164 10.57 24.38 -3.31
C ALA A 164 11.91 25.07 -3.00
N ASN A 165 12.92 24.32 -2.53
CA ASN A 165 14.26 24.86 -2.30
C ASN A 165 14.91 25.39 -3.59
N ALA A 166 14.75 24.68 -4.71
CA ALA A 166 15.26 25.13 -6.00
C ALA A 166 14.59 26.44 -6.45
N LEU A 167 13.27 26.56 -6.28
CA LEU A 167 12.52 27.79 -6.57
C LEU A 167 13.01 28.94 -5.69
N LEU A 168 13.10 28.74 -4.37
CA LEU A 168 13.58 29.75 -3.43
C LEU A 168 14.97 30.27 -3.78
N LYS A 169 15.89 29.38 -4.19
CA LYS A 169 17.24 29.78 -4.61
C LYS A 169 17.24 30.63 -5.88
N VAL A 170 16.45 30.24 -6.88
CA VAL A 170 16.31 31.04 -8.11
C VAL A 170 15.68 32.39 -7.82
N ALA A 171 14.64 32.43 -6.99
CA ALA A 171 13.99 33.65 -6.55
C ALA A 171 14.97 34.57 -5.80
N ALA A 172 15.72 34.01 -4.85
CA ALA A 172 16.71 34.74 -4.06
C ALA A 172 17.84 35.33 -4.91
N ARG A 173 18.36 34.57 -5.88
CA ARG A 173 19.38 35.05 -6.82
C ARG A 173 18.94 36.28 -7.63
N HIS A 174 17.64 36.39 -7.87
CA HIS A 174 17.02 37.49 -8.60
C HIS A 174 16.31 38.50 -7.70
N GLU A 175 16.40 38.33 -6.37
CA GLU A 175 15.74 39.15 -5.36
C GLU A 175 14.21 39.29 -5.60
N ILE A 176 13.58 38.24 -6.14
CA ILE A 176 12.14 38.24 -6.42
C ILE A 176 11.39 37.66 -5.21
N MET A 177 10.66 38.52 -4.51
CA MET A 177 9.76 38.15 -3.42
C MET A 177 8.30 38.25 -3.88
N ASP A 178 7.78 37.19 -4.49
CA ASP A 178 6.38 37.12 -4.88
C ASP A 178 5.54 36.33 -3.86
N GLN A 179 4.22 36.26 -4.12
CA GLN A 179 3.30 35.57 -3.22
C GLN A 179 3.62 34.07 -3.07
N GLU A 180 4.14 33.41 -4.10
CA GLU A 180 4.46 31.99 -4.04
C GLU A 180 5.69 31.73 -3.17
N VAL A 181 6.72 32.59 -3.29
CA VAL A 181 7.90 32.57 -2.41
C VAL A 181 7.49 32.79 -0.95
N VAL A 182 6.64 33.79 -0.68
CA VAL A 182 6.10 34.03 0.68
C VAL A 182 5.35 32.82 1.20
N ASN A 183 4.49 32.21 0.36
CA ASN A 183 3.74 31.02 0.75
C ASN A 183 4.69 29.87 1.12
N ILE A 184 5.70 29.59 0.29
CA ILE A 184 6.66 28.51 0.53
C ILE A 184 7.43 28.75 1.83
N LEU A 185 7.92 29.98 2.07
CA LEU A 185 8.64 30.33 3.30
C LEU A 185 7.73 30.24 4.53
N THR A 186 6.46 30.66 4.42
CA THR A 186 5.47 30.54 5.50
C THR A 186 5.26 29.08 5.88
N HIS A 187 5.03 28.20 4.91
CA HIS A 187 4.84 26.77 5.16
C HIS A 187 6.08 26.13 5.77
N ARG A 188 7.28 26.52 5.30
CA ARG A 188 8.56 26.05 5.87
C ARG A 188 8.72 26.48 7.32
N GLY A 189 8.45 27.75 7.63
CA GLY A 189 8.46 28.27 8.99
C GLY A 189 7.50 27.51 9.87
N MET A 190 6.22 27.44 9.51
CA MET A 190 5.22 26.72 10.30
C MET A 190 5.65 25.28 10.58
N ARG A 191 6.19 24.57 9.58
CA ARG A 191 6.70 23.21 9.79
C ARG A 191 7.84 23.16 10.81
N GLN A 192 8.79 24.07 10.73
CA GLN A 192 9.90 24.17 11.68
C GLN A 192 9.40 24.47 13.10
N TYR A 193 8.43 25.38 13.23
CA TYR A 193 7.76 25.65 14.50
C TYR A 193 7.17 24.38 15.12
N TRP A 194 6.38 23.62 14.35
CA TRP A 194 5.76 22.37 14.84
C TRP A 194 6.78 21.29 15.20
N VAL A 195 7.90 21.20 14.46
CA VAL A 195 8.98 20.25 14.78
C VAL A 195 9.64 20.63 16.10
N GLU A 196 10.02 21.90 16.26
CA GLU A 196 10.61 22.40 17.50
C GLU A 196 9.67 22.28 18.69
N ASP A 197 8.38 22.52 18.49
CA ASP A 197 7.35 22.38 19.51
C ASP A 197 7.17 20.90 19.94
N ALA A 198 7.11 19.98 18.97
CA ALA A 198 7.03 18.54 19.22
C ALA A 198 8.29 17.96 19.89
N GLU A 199 9.46 18.54 19.61
CA GLU A 199 10.72 18.18 20.27
C GLU A 199 10.82 18.76 21.70
N LYS A 200 10.16 19.89 21.98
CA LYS A 200 10.29 20.61 23.24
C LYS A 200 9.48 20.01 24.40
N GLU A 201 8.28 19.43 24.22
CA GLU A 201 7.61 18.72 25.32
C GLU A 201 6.33 17.94 24.95
N ALA A 202 5.97 16.98 25.83
CA ALA A 202 4.78 16.13 25.80
C ALA A 202 3.47 16.84 26.24
N GLU A 203 3.49 18.17 26.40
CA GLU A 203 2.33 18.98 26.73
C GLU A 203 1.97 19.93 25.57
N PRO A 204 0.70 20.06 25.19
CA PRO A 204 0.30 20.91 24.09
C PRO A 204 0.66 22.37 24.36
N SER A 205 1.51 22.92 23.50
CA SER A 205 1.92 24.32 23.45
C SER A 205 0.74 25.28 23.57
N SER A 206 0.79 26.11 24.62
CA SER A 206 -0.20 27.16 24.92
C SER A 206 -0.04 28.42 24.08
N SER A 207 0.83 28.38 23.07
CA SER A 207 1.08 29.50 22.16
C SER A 207 -0.20 29.94 21.45
N THR A 208 -0.44 31.25 21.47
CA THR A 208 -1.55 31.89 20.75
C THR A 208 -1.29 31.90 19.24
N LEU A 209 -2.36 32.02 18.45
CA LEU A 209 -2.23 32.14 16.99
C LEU A 209 -1.36 33.35 16.57
N GLU A 210 -1.48 34.46 17.30
CA GLU A 210 -0.71 35.68 17.05
C GLU A 210 0.80 35.46 17.28
N GLU A 211 1.18 34.76 18.35
CA GLU A 211 2.58 34.39 18.61
C GLU A 211 3.16 33.52 17.48
N ARG A 212 2.37 32.56 16.95
CA ARG A 212 2.79 31.71 15.83
C ARG A 212 2.95 32.50 14.53
N GLN A 213 2.05 33.45 14.27
CA GLN A 213 2.13 34.33 13.10
C GLN A 213 3.36 35.25 13.18
N ASN A 214 3.61 35.84 14.35
CA ASN A 214 4.78 36.69 14.58
C ASN A 214 6.09 35.91 14.43
N TRP A 215 6.15 34.70 14.99
CA TRP A 215 7.31 33.82 14.84
C TRP A 215 7.53 33.44 13.36
N ALA A 216 6.47 33.09 12.63
CA ALA A 216 6.57 32.75 11.21
C ALA A 216 7.07 33.94 10.38
N GLY A 217 6.59 35.15 10.67
CA GLY A 217 7.07 36.39 10.05
C GLY A 217 8.57 36.63 10.24
N GLN A 218 9.06 36.44 11.48
CA GLN A 218 10.50 36.57 11.79
C GLN A 218 11.32 35.51 11.07
N PHE A 219 10.90 34.24 11.16
CA PHE A 219 11.56 33.12 10.49
C PHE A 219 11.68 33.36 8.97
N MET A 220 10.59 33.82 8.33
CA MET A 220 10.60 34.07 6.89
C MET A 220 11.61 35.16 6.49
N ALA A 221 11.66 36.26 7.23
CA ALA A 221 12.59 37.35 6.95
C ALA A 221 14.04 36.90 7.10
N GLU A 222 14.36 36.19 8.18
CA GLU A 222 15.70 35.65 8.43
C GLU A 222 16.11 34.63 7.36
N GLU A 223 15.22 33.69 7.03
CA GLU A 223 15.47 32.65 6.03
C GLU A 223 15.65 33.25 4.63
N TRP A 224 14.85 34.26 4.26
CA TRP A 224 15.00 34.95 2.98
C TRP A 224 16.34 35.68 2.89
N HIS A 225 16.72 36.45 3.91
CA HIS A 225 18.00 37.16 3.93
C HIS A 225 19.17 36.20 3.80
N ARG A 226 19.12 35.06 4.51
CA ARG A 226 20.13 34.01 4.39
C ARG A 226 20.23 33.49 2.96
N LEU A 227 19.10 33.21 2.31
CA LEU A 227 19.07 32.71 0.93
C LEU A 227 19.60 33.73 -0.09
N VAL A 228 19.26 35.02 0.07
CA VAL A 228 19.78 36.09 -0.80
C VAL A 228 21.29 36.24 -0.63
N GLU A 229 21.79 36.24 0.62
CA GLU A 229 23.22 36.31 0.91
C GLU A 229 23.97 35.10 0.33
N GLU A 230 23.42 33.88 0.49
CA GLU A 230 23.99 32.63 -0.05
C GLU A 230 24.08 32.64 -1.59
N GLU A 231 23.06 33.17 -2.29
CA GLU A 231 22.98 33.10 -3.76
C GLU A 231 23.60 34.32 -4.48
N THR A 232 23.67 35.49 -3.83
CA THR A 232 24.21 36.73 -4.42
C THR A 232 25.58 37.14 -3.87
N GLY A 233 25.96 36.63 -2.69
CA GLY A 233 27.17 37.02 -1.97
C GLY A 233 27.13 38.42 -1.33
N HIS A 234 25.97 39.08 -1.31
CA HIS A 234 25.78 40.40 -0.71
C HIS A 234 24.74 40.33 0.41
N PRO A 235 25.00 40.91 1.59
CA PRO A 235 23.99 41.01 2.63
C PRO A 235 22.91 42.00 2.20
N PRO A 236 21.63 41.76 2.54
CA PRO A 236 20.53 42.67 2.21
C PRO A 236 20.72 44.03 2.87
N THR A 237 20.28 45.07 2.19
CA THR A 237 20.37 46.47 2.63
C THR A 237 19.37 46.77 3.75
N GLU A 238 19.63 47.79 4.57
CA GLU A 238 18.70 48.20 5.65
C GLU A 238 17.31 48.63 5.14
N GLU A 239 17.22 49.15 3.91
CA GLU A 239 15.94 49.50 3.27
C GLU A 239 15.09 48.26 2.96
N GLU A 240 15.72 47.17 2.52
CA GLU A 240 15.06 45.88 2.24
C GLU A 240 14.56 45.24 3.53
N ASN A 241 15.36 45.30 4.61
CA ASN A 241 14.96 44.85 5.95
C ASN A 241 13.71 45.60 6.48
N GLY A 242 13.50 46.84 6.03
CA GLY A 242 12.35 47.66 6.41
C GLY A 242 11.03 47.23 5.74
N GLN A 243 11.08 46.73 4.51
CA GLN A 243 9.89 46.33 3.74
C GLN A 243 9.17 45.10 4.35
N TRP A 244 9.93 44.17 4.94
CA TRP A 244 9.39 42.96 5.58
C TRP A 244 8.47 43.24 6.77
N LYS A 245 8.78 44.27 7.58
CA LYS A 245 7.95 44.66 8.73
C LYS A 245 6.56 45.18 8.33
N GLY A 246 6.40 45.57 7.07
CA GLY A 246 5.13 46.07 6.52
C GLY A 246 4.17 44.97 6.08
N MET A 247 4.66 43.81 5.66
CA MET A 247 3.85 42.68 5.17
C MET A 247 3.27 41.79 6.29
N SER A 248 3.78 41.91 7.51
CA SER A 248 3.33 41.15 8.68
C SER A 248 2.16 41.80 9.45
N LYS A 249 1.57 42.87 8.93
CA LYS A 249 0.39 43.56 9.50
C LYS A 249 -0.85 43.29 8.67
#